data_AF-A0A1A2GAE8-F1
#
_entry.id   AF-A0A1A2GAE8-F1
#
_cell.length_a   1.000
_cell.length_b   1.000
_cell.length_c   1.000
_cell.angle_alpha   90.00
_cell.angle_beta   90.00
_cell.angle_gamma   90.00
#
_symmetry.space_group_name_H-M   'P 1'
#
loop_
_entity.id
_entity.type
_entity.pdbx_description
1 polymer ?
#
loop_
_entity_poly.entity_id
_entity_poly.type
_entity_poly.pdbx_seq_one_letter_code
_entity_poly.pdbx_strand_id
1 'polypeptide(L)'
;MAADRSDTQLEAHIRALLGALNERQNRDEIIRDRMAALEQPGQDDAAALQRYVDELTAIYAESLGGLYDRIAAHGQAIGRLTDETEITERVNKMMALAAVESRDIVKLLNSVVNAANRKNPLTVAAVLVAGFTTGLRSVPRQSQLDQLTLDLSAYCLTRFPPPDFG
;
A
#
# COMPACT_ATOMS: atom_id res chain seq x y z
N MET A 1 -32.50 16.62 3.44
CA MET A 1 -31.23 17.37 3.28
C MET A 1 -30.03 16.73 4.01
N ALA A 2 -30.18 16.08 5.17
CA ALA A 2 -29.06 15.42 5.86
C ALA A 2 -28.60 14.10 5.19
N ALA A 3 -29.54 13.28 4.67
CA ALA A 3 -29.23 12.03 3.97
C ALA A 3 -28.38 12.26 2.71
N ASP A 4 -28.76 13.25 1.90
CA ASP A 4 -28.08 13.64 0.65
C ASP A 4 -26.62 14.08 0.88
N ARG A 5 -26.36 14.76 2.01
CA ARG A 5 -25.02 15.17 2.43
C ARG A 5 -24.18 13.99 2.92
N SER A 6 -24.81 13.03 3.59
CA SER A 6 -24.16 11.79 4.05
C SER A 6 -23.76 10.91 2.87
N ASP A 7 -24.64 10.77 1.87
CA ASP A 7 -24.37 10.00 0.66
C ASP A 7 -23.27 10.64 -0.21
N THR A 8 -23.26 11.97 -0.35
CA THR A 8 -22.17 12.68 -1.06
C THR A 8 -20.82 12.48 -0.35
N GLN A 9 -20.79 12.50 0.98
CA GLN A 9 -19.57 12.26 1.76
C GLN A 9 -19.11 10.80 1.67
N LEU A 10 -20.05 9.86 1.71
CA LEU A 10 -19.79 8.44 1.55
C LEU A 10 -19.16 8.16 0.19
N GLU A 11 -19.75 8.69 -0.88
CA GLU A 11 -19.21 8.56 -2.23
C GLU A 11 -17.79 9.14 -2.34
N ALA A 12 -17.55 10.34 -1.81
CA ALA A 12 -16.24 10.98 -1.84
C ALA A 12 -15.17 10.13 -1.13
N HIS A 13 -15.51 9.55 0.03
CA HIS A 13 -14.59 8.68 0.76
C HIS A 13 -14.34 7.34 0.05
N ILE A 14 -15.36 6.75 -0.58
CA ILE A 14 -15.16 5.53 -1.38
C ILE A 14 -14.27 5.82 -2.58
N ARG A 15 -14.50 6.90 -3.32
CA ARG A 15 -13.63 7.31 -4.44
C ARG A 15 -12.19 7.57 -3.98
N ALA A 16 -12.00 8.23 -2.84
CA ALA A 16 -10.68 8.50 -2.28
C ALA A 16 -9.97 7.20 -1.84
N LEU A 17 -10.70 6.25 -1.25
CA LEU A 17 -10.17 4.93 -0.89
C LEU A 17 -9.73 4.15 -2.14
N LEU A 18 -10.57 4.09 -3.18
CA LEU A 18 -10.24 3.44 -4.45
C LEU A 18 -9.03 4.10 -5.13
N GLY A 19 -8.96 5.44 -5.10
CA GLY A 19 -7.81 6.19 -5.59
C GLY A 19 -6.52 5.84 -4.85
N ALA A 20 -6.55 5.73 -3.53
CA ALA A 20 -5.39 5.34 -2.73
C ALA A 20 -4.97 3.88 -3.00
N LEU A 21 -5.92 2.96 -3.21
CA LEU A 21 -5.63 1.56 -3.57
C LEU A 21 -5.02 1.45 -4.98
N ASN A 22 -5.47 2.25 -5.93
CA ASN A 22 -4.86 2.31 -7.26
C ASN A 22 -3.47 2.96 -7.22
N GLU A 23 -3.28 4.02 -6.44
CA GLU A 23 -1.96 4.63 -6.22
C GLU A 23 -0.98 3.59 -5.68
N ARG A 24 -1.40 2.81 -4.67
CA ARG A 24 -0.61 1.71 -4.11
C ARG A 24 -0.10 0.75 -5.19
N GLN A 25 -0.96 0.30 -6.09
CA GLN A 25 -0.58 -0.63 -7.15
C GLN A 25 0.47 -0.05 -8.09
N ASN A 26 0.34 1.23 -8.46
CA ASN A 26 1.28 1.89 -9.36
C ASN A 26 2.63 2.21 -8.69
N ARG A 27 2.66 2.35 -7.36
CA ARG A 27 3.89 2.66 -6.63
C ARG A 27 4.87 1.48 -6.56
N ASP A 28 4.40 0.24 -6.69
CA ASP A 28 5.30 -0.93 -6.73
C ASP A 28 6.27 -0.88 -7.92
N GLU A 29 5.81 -0.38 -9.07
CA GLU A 29 6.65 -0.19 -10.25
C GLU A 29 7.65 0.95 -10.05
N ILE A 30 7.20 2.08 -9.49
CA ILE A 30 8.06 3.22 -9.17
C ILE A 30 9.16 2.82 -8.17
N ILE A 31 8.82 2.06 -7.13
CA ILE A 31 9.78 1.56 -6.14
C ILE A 31 10.79 0.65 -6.83
N ARG A 32 10.34 -0.26 -7.71
CA ARG A 32 11.21 -1.16 -8.46
C ARG A 32 12.22 -0.39 -9.31
N ASP A 33 11.77 0.62 -10.05
CA ASP A 33 12.62 1.44 -10.90
C ASP A 33 13.64 2.26 -10.08
N ARG A 34 13.19 2.88 -8.97
CA ARG A 34 14.08 3.62 -8.07
C ARG A 34 15.13 2.73 -7.42
N MET A 35 14.77 1.51 -7.03
CA MET A 35 15.73 0.54 -6.48
C MET A 35 16.74 0.05 -7.52
N ALA A 36 16.32 -0.15 -8.77
CA ALA A 36 17.21 -0.56 -9.85
C ALA A 36 18.29 0.51 -10.17
N ALA A 37 18.00 1.77 -9.85
CA ALA A 37 18.94 2.88 -9.99
C ALA A 37 19.94 3.01 -8.83
N LEU A 38 19.78 2.26 -7.73
CA LEU A 38 20.71 2.31 -6.60
C LEU A 38 22.04 1.64 -6.95
N GLU A 39 23.14 2.28 -6.56
CA GLU A 39 24.48 1.71 -6.69
C GLU A 39 24.66 0.56 -5.70
N GLN A 40 25.01 -0.64 -6.19
CA GLN A 40 25.22 -1.79 -5.31
C GLN A 40 26.53 -1.64 -4.53
N PRO A 41 26.51 -1.89 -3.20
CA PRO A 41 27.71 -1.79 -2.39
C PRO A 41 28.70 -2.92 -2.72
N GLY A 42 29.99 -2.59 -2.76
CA GLY A 42 31.06 -3.59 -2.83
C GLY A 42 31.10 -4.49 -1.59
N GLN A 43 31.61 -5.72 -1.72
CA GLN A 43 31.59 -6.73 -0.65
C GLN A 43 32.29 -6.31 0.65
N ASP A 44 33.24 -5.37 0.61
CA ASP A 44 34.00 -4.92 1.78
C ASP A 44 33.83 -3.42 2.09
N ASP A 45 32.87 -2.75 1.44
CA ASP A 45 32.60 -1.33 1.67
C ASP A 45 31.40 -1.13 2.59
N ALA A 46 31.66 -1.10 3.90
CA ALA A 46 30.64 -0.88 4.92
C ALA A 46 29.98 0.50 4.81
N ALA A 47 30.68 1.52 4.29
CA ALA A 47 30.12 2.85 4.13
C ALA A 47 29.18 2.92 2.92
N ALA A 48 29.52 2.25 1.82
CA ALA A 48 28.61 2.06 0.70
C ALA A 48 27.38 1.23 1.11
N LEU A 49 27.55 0.19 1.92
CA LEU A 49 26.43 -0.62 2.41
C LEU A 49 25.45 0.21 3.25
N GLN A 50 25.97 1.07 4.14
CA GLN A 50 25.12 1.95 4.94
C GLN A 50 24.35 2.95 4.05
N ARG A 51 25.04 3.60 3.10
CA ARG A 51 24.39 4.53 2.15
C ARG A 51 23.28 3.85 1.35
N TYR A 52 23.55 2.66 0.82
CA TYR A 52 22.56 1.87 0.09
C TYR A 52 21.30 1.60 0.93
N VAL A 53 21.47 1.25 2.22
CA VAL A 53 20.36 0.96 3.13
C VAL A 53 19.57 2.21 3.48
N ASP A 54 20.26 3.34 3.67
CA ASP A 54 19.62 4.64 3.95
C ASP A 54 18.80 5.11 2.74
N GLU A 55 19.36 5.02 1.52
CA GLU A 55 18.67 5.36 0.27
C GLU A 55 17.47 4.45 0.01
N LEU A 56 17.62 3.14 0.25
CA LEU A 56 16.52 2.20 0.14
C LEU A 56 15.38 2.53 1.12
N THR A 57 15.73 2.83 2.37
CA THR A 57 14.76 3.20 3.39
C THR A 57 14.05 4.50 3.01
N ALA A 58 14.76 5.47 2.45
CA ALA A 58 14.18 6.73 1.96
C ALA A 58 13.23 6.49 0.78
N ILE A 59 13.61 5.66 -0.20
CA ILE A 59 12.72 5.28 -1.32
C ILE A 59 11.41 4.73 -0.77
N TYR A 60 11.46 3.80 0.18
CA TYR A 60 10.27 3.23 0.79
C TYR A 60 9.45 4.24 1.59
N ALA A 61 10.10 5.08 2.41
CA ALA A 61 9.42 6.09 3.21
C ALA A 61 8.70 7.14 2.35
N GLU A 62 9.33 7.60 1.27
CA GLU A 62 8.72 8.55 0.32
C GLU A 62 7.63 7.88 -0.52
N SER A 63 7.91 6.67 -0.98
CA SER A 63 7.03 5.93 -1.88
C SER A 63 5.90 5.20 -1.16
N LEU A 64 5.84 5.20 0.17
CA LEU A 64 4.68 4.66 0.89
C LEU A 64 4.16 5.60 1.99
N GLY A 65 4.86 6.71 2.21
CA GLY A 65 4.54 7.70 3.24
C GLY A 65 3.09 8.17 3.14
N GLY A 66 2.35 7.96 4.23
CA GLY A 66 0.94 8.35 4.36
C GLY A 66 -0.05 7.60 3.47
N LEU A 67 0.38 6.67 2.62
CA LEU A 67 -0.51 5.92 1.72
C LEU A 67 -1.42 4.97 2.52
N TYR A 68 -0.84 4.13 3.36
CA TYR A 68 -1.59 3.21 4.21
C TYR A 68 -2.43 3.94 5.26
N ASP A 69 -1.96 5.09 5.75
CA ASP A 69 -2.74 5.94 6.66
C ASP A 69 -3.97 6.53 5.97
N ARG A 70 -3.86 6.96 4.70
CA ARG A 70 -5.01 7.42 3.90
C ARG A 70 -6.02 6.30 3.66
N ILE A 71 -5.55 5.10 3.30
CA ILE A 71 -6.42 3.92 3.15
C ILE A 71 -7.18 3.66 4.45
N ALA A 72 -6.50 3.67 5.59
CA ALA A 72 -7.12 3.46 6.89
C ALA A 72 -8.12 4.58 7.24
N ALA A 73 -7.76 5.85 7.03
CA ALA A 73 -8.61 6.99 7.34
C ALA A 73 -9.89 7.00 6.50
N HIS A 74 -9.80 6.76 5.18
CA HIS A 74 -10.96 6.70 4.31
C HIS A 74 -11.84 5.49 4.61
N GLY A 75 -11.25 4.32 4.88
CA GLY A 75 -12.02 3.14 5.26
C GLY A 75 -12.78 3.31 6.59
N GLN A 76 -12.15 3.94 7.60
CA GLN A 76 -12.84 4.28 8.86
C GLN A 76 -13.96 5.31 8.65
N ALA A 77 -13.75 6.29 7.78
CA ALA A 77 -14.78 7.28 7.48
C ALA A 77 -16.01 6.62 6.83
N ILE A 78 -15.80 5.70 5.87
CA ILE A 78 -16.89 4.92 5.25
C ILE A 78 -17.65 4.13 6.31
N GLY A 79 -16.96 3.41 7.20
CA GLY A 79 -17.60 2.64 8.27
C GLY A 79 -18.37 3.48 9.30
N ARG A 80 -18.18 4.80 9.34
CA ARG A 80 -18.97 5.74 10.17
C ARG A 80 -20.14 6.37 9.42
N LEU A 81 -20.11 6.35 8.09
CA LEU A 81 -21.10 6.99 7.22
C LEU A 81 -22.19 6.03 6.74
N THR A 82 -21.98 4.72 6.89
CA THR A 82 -22.95 3.69 6.52
C THR A 82 -22.80 2.43 7.38
N ASP A 83 -23.92 1.80 7.70
CA ASP A 83 -23.99 0.49 8.36
C ASP A 83 -24.18 -0.66 7.36
N GLU A 84 -24.15 -0.37 6.05
CA GLU A 84 -24.37 -1.37 5.02
C GLU A 84 -23.24 -2.39 4.99
N THR A 85 -23.58 -3.61 5.38
CA THR A 85 -22.63 -4.72 5.53
C THR A 85 -21.92 -5.02 4.22
N GLU A 86 -22.61 -4.89 3.09
CA GLU A 86 -22.04 -5.07 1.75
C GLU A 86 -20.86 -4.12 1.46
N ILE A 87 -20.85 -2.90 2.02
CA ILE A 87 -19.75 -1.95 1.87
C ILE A 87 -18.75 -2.13 3.00
N THR A 88 -19.23 -2.09 4.24
CA THR A 88 -18.39 -2.05 5.44
C THR A 88 -17.52 -3.30 5.57
N GLU A 89 -18.04 -4.49 5.23
CA GLU A 89 -17.23 -5.72 5.23
C GLU A 89 -16.13 -5.69 4.18
N ARG A 90 -16.42 -5.20 2.96
CA ARG A 90 -15.44 -5.11 1.87
C ARG A 90 -14.34 -4.12 2.22
N VAL A 91 -14.72 -2.93 2.69
CA VAL A 91 -13.78 -1.88 3.12
C VAL A 91 -12.92 -2.36 4.29
N ASN A 92 -13.49 -3.05 5.27
CA ASN A 92 -12.74 -3.62 6.38
C ASN A 92 -11.71 -4.66 5.91
N LYS A 93 -12.09 -5.53 4.96
CA LYS A 93 -11.15 -6.49 4.35
C LYS A 93 -10.02 -5.78 3.60
N MET A 94 -10.32 -4.76 2.82
CA MET A 94 -9.30 -3.95 2.13
C MET A 94 -8.32 -3.31 3.12
N MET A 95 -8.83 -2.67 4.18
CA MET A 95 -7.99 -2.07 5.23
C MET A 95 -7.11 -3.10 5.92
N ALA A 96 -7.66 -4.28 6.24
CA ALA A 96 -6.90 -5.34 6.89
C ALA A 96 -5.74 -5.84 6.00
N LEU A 97 -6.00 -6.04 4.71
CA LEU A 97 -4.98 -6.43 3.74
C LEU A 97 -3.87 -5.37 3.62
N ALA A 98 -4.25 -4.10 3.48
CA ALA A 98 -3.32 -2.97 3.42
C ALA A 98 -2.49 -2.83 4.72
N ALA A 99 -3.08 -3.08 5.88
CA ALA A 99 -2.38 -3.03 7.17
C ALA A 99 -1.41 -4.21 7.37
N VAL A 100 -1.71 -5.40 6.83
CA VAL A 100 -0.75 -6.52 6.84
C VAL A 100 0.48 -6.15 6.00
N GLU A 101 0.26 -5.64 4.81
CA GLU A 101 1.34 -5.25 3.91
C GLU A 101 2.21 -4.13 4.46
N SER A 102 1.61 -3.08 5.02
CA SER A 102 2.35 -2.01 5.72
C SER A 102 3.26 -2.57 6.81
N ARG A 103 2.77 -3.53 7.61
CA ARG A 103 3.57 -4.20 8.64
C ARG A 103 4.69 -5.06 8.05
N ASP A 104 4.44 -5.75 6.94
CA ASP A 104 5.44 -6.57 6.27
C ASP A 104 6.60 -5.70 5.74
N ILE A 105 6.28 -4.55 5.14
CA ILE A 105 7.27 -3.57 4.67
C ILE A 105 8.12 -3.04 5.84
N VAL A 106 7.49 -2.64 6.94
CA VAL A 106 8.23 -2.14 8.12
C VAL A 106 9.15 -3.23 8.69
N LYS A 107 8.68 -4.49 8.78
CA LYS A 107 9.52 -5.60 9.22
C LYS A 107 10.71 -5.84 8.30
N LEU A 108 10.50 -5.73 6.98
CA LEU A 108 11.56 -5.88 6.00
C LEU A 108 12.61 -4.79 6.14
N LEU A 109 12.21 -3.51 6.19
CA LEU A 109 13.13 -2.38 6.39
C LEU A 109 13.95 -2.53 7.68
N ASN A 110 13.29 -2.88 8.80
CA ASN A 110 13.99 -3.15 10.06
C ASN A 110 14.98 -4.31 9.96
N SER A 111 14.64 -5.36 9.21
CA SER A 111 15.53 -6.51 8.99
C SER A 111 16.76 -6.13 8.16
N VAL A 112 16.59 -5.27 7.15
CA VAL A 112 17.68 -4.73 6.33
C VAL A 112 18.61 -3.86 7.17
N VAL A 113 18.07 -2.92 7.96
CA VAL A 113 18.86 -2.07 8.88
C VAL A 113 19.64 -2.92 9.88
N ASN A 114 19.01 -3.94 10.47
CA ASN A 114 19.68 -4.84 11.40
C ASN A 114 20.80 -5.66 10.75
N ALA A 115 20.62 -6.11 9.50
CA ALA A 115 21.65 -6.83 8.75
C ALA A 115 22.83 -5.91 8.39
N ALA A 116 22.56 -4.65 8.02
CA ALA A 116 23.56 -3.64 7.74
C ALA A 116 24.42 -3.32 8.98
N ASN A 117 23.78 -3.15 10.14
CA ASN A 117 24.46 -2.92 11.42
C ASN A 117 25.42 -4.07 11.81
N ARG A 118 25.14 -5.30 11.37
CA ARG A 118 26.01 -6.47 11.56
C ARG A 118 27.16 -6.56 10.55
N LYS A 119 27.27 -5.58 9.63
CA LYS A 119 28.28 -5.51 8.56
C LYS A 119 28.36 -6.80 7.72
N ASN A 120 27.24 -7.46 7.51
CA ASN A 120 27.18 -8.70 6.72
C ASN A 120 26.46 -8.45 5.38
N PRO A 121 27.18 -8.07 4.32
CA PRO A 121 26.59 -7.68 3.03
C PRO A 121 25.88 -8.82 2.33
N LEU A 122 26.36 -10.06 2.48
CA LEU A 122 25.66 -11.26 1.98
C LEU A 122 24.31 -11.47 2.66
N THR A 123 24.22 -11.16 3.96
CA THR A 123 22.96 -11.22 4.71
C THR A 123 22.01 -10.10 4.31
N VAL A 124 22.52 -8.89 4.02
CA VAL A 124 21.69 -7.80 3.49
C VAL A 124 21.12 -8.17 2.12
N ALA A 125 21.94 -8.64 1.19
CA ALA A 125 21.51 -9.10 -0.13
C ALA A 125 20.50 -10.26 -0.03
N ALA A 126 20.73 -11.23 0.85
CA ALA A 126 19.82 -12.35 1.08
C ALA A 126 18.48 -11.90 1.69
N VAL A 127 18.48 -10.95 2.64
CA VAL A 127 17.26 -10.38 3.24
C VAL A 127 16.47 -9.57 2.20
N LEU A 128 17.15 -8.88 1.29
CA LEU A 128 16.50 -8.18 0.17
C LEU A 128 15.92 -9.17 -0.83
N VAL A 129 16.70 -10.14 -1.31
CA VAL A 129 16.18 -11.14 -2.25
C VAL A 129 15.03 -11.92 -1.62
N ALA A 130 15.16 -12.41 -0.39
CA ALA A 130 14.08 -13.13 0.29
C ALA A 130 12.89 -12.21 0.61
N GLY A 131 13.11 -11.01 1.13
CA GLY A 131 12.04 -10.07 1.46
C GLY A 131 11.22 -9.64 0.25
N PHE A 132 11.87 -9.44 -0.89
CA PHE A 132 11.20 -8.96 -2.10
C PHE A 132 10.68 -10.09 -2.98
N THR A 133 11.38 -11.22 -3.10
CA THR A 133 10.87 -12.37 -3.88
C THR A 133 9.76 -13.14 -3.16
N THR A 134 9.74 -13.16 -1.83
CA THR A 134 8.72 -13.84 -1.02
C THR A 134 7.67 -12.89 -0.45
N GLY A 135 8.00 -11.61 -0.20
CA GLY A 135 7.08 -10.61 0.37
C GLY A 135 6.26 -9.83 -0.66
N LEU A 136 6.82 -9.49 -1.84
CA LEU A 136 6.09 -8.79 -2.92
C LEU A 136 5.40 -9.73 -3.91
N ARG A 137 5.67 -11.05 -3.88
CA ARG A 137 4.81 -12.05 -4.54
C ARG A 137 3.57 -12.32 -3.69
N SER A 138 2.85 -11.27 -3.35
CA SER A 138 1.51 -11.34 -2.76
C SER A 138 0.44 -11.47 -3.84
N VAL A 139 0.67 -12.29 -4.86
CA VAL A 139 -0.30 -12.58 -5.94
C VAL A 139 -1.72 -12.82 -5.40
N PRO A 140 -1.93 -13.62 -4.32
CA PRO A 140 -3.28 -13.81 -3.77
C PRO A 140 -3.85 -12.59 -3.04
N ARG A 141 -3.02 -11.70 -2.47
CA ARG A 141 -3.51 -10.47 -1.81
C ARG A 141 -3.86 -9.39 -2.83
N GLN A 142 -3.06 -9.27 -3.89
CA GLN A 142 -3.34 -8.34 -4.97
C GLN A 142 -4.63 -8.74 -5.68
N SER A 143 -4.80 -10.02 -6.04
CA SER A 143 -6.05 -10.48 -6.67
C SER A 143 -7.27 -10.29 -5.78
N GLN A 144 -7.13 -10.45 -4.46
CA GLN A 144 -8.20 -10.16 -3.49
C GLN A 144 -8.53 -8.67 -3.43
N LEU A 145 -7.52 -7.78 -3.40
CA LEU A 145 -7.74 -6.34 -3.44
C LEU A 145 -8.35 -5.89 -4.77
N ASP A 146 -7.93 -6.45 -5.90
CA ASP A 146 -8.46 -6.14 -7.23
C ASP A 146 -9.94 -6.53 -7.31
N GLN A 147 -10.29 -7.74 -6.85
CA GLN A 147 -11.69 -8.19 -6.80
C GLN A 147 -12.54 -7.28 -5.91
N LEU A 148 -12.05 -6.97 -4.70
CA LEU A 148 -12.77 -6.08 -3.78
C LEU A 148 -12.94 -4.68 -4.37
N THR A 149 -11.92 -4.18 -5.10
CA THR A 149 -11.95 -2.87 -5.77
C THR A 149 -12.98 -2.86 -6.89
N LEU A 150 -13.03 -3.92 -7.71
CA LEU A 150 -14.06 -4.10 -8.75
C LEU A 150 -15.46 -4.14 -8.14
N ASP A 151 -15.67 -4.95 -7.11
CA ASP A 151 -16.97 -5.09 -6.44
C ASP A 151 -17.45 -3.75 -5.84
N LEU A 152 -16.54 -3.02 -5.18
CA LEU A 152 -16.86 -1.71 -4.57
C LEU A 152 -17.11 -0.64 -5.64
N SER A 153 -16.39 -0.69 -6.76
CA SER A 153 -16.61 0.21 -7.90
C SER A 153 -17.96 -0.06 -8.57
N ALA A 154 -18.30 -1.33 -8.78
CA ALA A 154 -19.59 -1.73 -9.33
C ALA A 154 -20.75 -1.29 -8.44
N TYR A 155 -20.60 -1.45 -7.12
CA TYR A 155 -21.56 -0.95 -6.13
C TYR A 155 -21.71 0.59 -6.19
N CYS A 156 -20.62 1.33 -6.34
CA CYS A 156 -20.71 2.79 -6.45
C CYS A 156 -21.49 3.22 -7.70
N LEU A 157 -21.32 2.52 -8.82
CA LEU A 157 -22.03 2.81 -10.06
C LEU A 157 -23.54 2.55 -9.96
N THR A 158 -23.98 1.63 -9.09
CA THR A 158 -25.40 1.36 -8.88
C THR A 158 -26.04 2.30 -7.87
N ARG A 159 -25.33 2.64 -6.78
CA ARG A 159 -25.83 3.53 -5.73
C ARG A 159 -25.71 5.02 -6.07
N PHE A 160 -24.62 5.40 -6.73
CA PHE A 160 -24.31 6.78 -7.12
C PHE A 160 -24.21 6.84 -8.66
N PRO A 161 -25.34 6.70 -9.38
CA PRO A 161 -25.31 6.74 -10.83
C PRO A 161 -24.75 8.09 -11.29
N PRO A 162 -23.92 8.11 -12.35
CA PRO A 162 -23.48 9.37 -12.94
C PRO A 162 -24.70 10.18 -13.35
N PRO A 163 -24.64 11.52 -13.27
CA PRO A 163 -25.76 12.36 -13.71
C PRO A 163 -26.05 12.04 -15.18
N ASP A 164 -27.33 11.76 -15.49
CA ASP A 164 -27.79 11.63 -16.86
C ASP A 164 -27.43 12.94 -17.58
N PHE A 165 -26.54 12.86 -18.56
CA PHE A 165 -26.29 13.96 -19.49
C PHE A 165 -27.49 14.03 -20.44
N GLY A 166 -28.59 14.60 -19.95
CA GLY A 166 -29.76 15.02 -20.73
C GLY A 166 -29.56 16.40 -21.33
#